data_AF-A0A831P7Y6-F1
#
_entry.id   AF-A0A831P7Y6-F1
#
_cell.length_a   1.000
_cell.length_b   1.000
_cell.length_c   1.000
_cell.angle_alpha   90.00
_cell.angle_beta   90.00
_cell.angle_gamma   90.00
#
_symmetry.space_group_name_H-M   'P 1'
#
loop_
_entity.id
_entity.type
_entity.pdbx_description
1 polymer ?
#
loop_
_entity_poly.entity_id
_entity_poly.type
_entity_poly.pdbx_seq_one_letter_code
_entity_poly.pdbx_strand_id
1 'polypeptide(L)'
;MSRRFDVAVVGATGAVGEAMFSMLDARDFPVGEVYALASSRSAGARVAFRHRQLKVQDLAQFDFARVQIGLFSAGASVSEEYAPRAAAAGCVVVDNTSRFRRDPDIPLVVPEVNPHAIAGYRERGIIANPNCSTIQMVVALKPIYDAVGIERINVATYQAVSGTGKEAIEELAGQSARLLNGKSIESRVYPRQIAFNVLPHIDVFLENGYTREEMKLVWETRKILEDDSIQVNPTAVRVPVFYGHSEAVHIETRDKISAAEARELLAAAPG
;
A
#
# COMPACT_ATOMS: atom_id res chain seq x y z
N MET A 1 -10.00 -31.73 2.21
CA MET A 1 -10.51 -30.34 2.10
C MET A 1 -9.34 -29.40 2.36
N SER A 2 -9.17 -28.35 1.56
CA SER A 2 -8.17 -27.31 1.84
C SER A 2 -8.48 -26.66 3.19
N ARG A 3 -7.43 -26.37 3.97
CA ARG A 3 -7.56 -25.67 5.26
C ARG A 3 -8.13 -24.28 5.00
N ARG A 4 -9.18 -23.92 5.74
CA ARG A 4 -9.80 -22.59 5.68
C ARG A 4 -9.29 -21.69 6.80
N PHE A 5 -9.37 -20.38 6.60
CA PHE A 5 -8.95 -19.36 7.56
C PHE A 5 -10.06 -18.33 7.78
N ASP A 6 -10.33 -18.02 9.04
CA ASP A 6 -11.19 -16.91 9.42
C ASP A 6 -10.41 -15.60 9.33
N VAL A 7 -10.97 -14.61 8.62
CA VAL A 7 -10.28 -13.38 8.23
C VAL A 7 -11.02 -12.15 8.73
N ALA A 8 -10.30 -11.22 9.35
CA ALA A 8 -10.81 -9.87 9.64
C ALA A 8 -10.25 -8.85 8.64
N VAL A 9 -11.09 -7.96 8.13
CA VAL A 9 -10.67 -6.79 7.35
C VAL A 9 -10.96 -5.53 8.16
N VAL A 10 -9.91 -4.86 8.61
CA VAL A 10 -9.97 -3.63 9.42
C VAL A 10 -9.83 -2.42 8.51
N GLY A 11 -10.79 -1.51 8.57
CA GLY A 11 -10.95 -0.44 7.56
C GLY A 11 -11.85 -0.87 6.41
N ALA A 12 -12.81 -1.76 6.69
CA ALA A 12 -13.68 -2.42 5.70
C ALA A 12 -14.48 -1.46 4.79
N THR A 13 -14.75 -0.23 5.23
CA THR A 13 -15.52 0.77 4.47
C THR A 13 -14.67 1.73 3.65
N GLY A 14 -13.34 1.61 3.72
CA GLY A 14 -12.41 2.39 2.91
C GLY A 14 -12.18 1.75 1.54
N ALA A 15 -11.68 2.53 0.59
CA ALA A 15 -11.41 2.07 -0.78
C ALA A 15 -10.49 0.82 -0.83
N VAL A 16 -9.47 0.77 0.04
CA VAL A 16 -8.57 -0.39 0.14
C VAL A 16 -9.27 -1.60 0.79
N GLY A 17 -10.12 -1.39 1.80
CA GLY A 17 -10.89 -2.48 2.41
C GLY A 17 -11.84 -3.16 1.42
N GLU A 18 -12.55 -2.36 0.62
CA GLU A 18 -13.39 -2.85 -0.48
C GLU A 18 -12.57 -3.64 -1.53
N ALA A 19 -11.38 -3.14 -1.86
CA ALA A 19 -10.45 -3.85 -2.75
C ALA A 19 -9.96 -5.18 -2.13
N MET A 20 -9.67 -5.23 -0.82
CA MET A 20 -9.29 -6.46 -0.11
C MET A 20 -10.39 -7.52 -0.19
N PHE A 21 -11.66 -7.16 0.03
CA PHE A 21 -12.79 -8.09 -0.15
C PHE A 21 -12.90 -8.59 -1.58
N SER A 22 -12.75 -7.69 -2.55
CA SER A 22 -12.80 -8.03 -3.97
C SER A 22 -11.67 -9.00 -4.35
N MET A 23 -10.46 -8.81 -3.81
CA MET A 23 -9.31 -9.68 -4.06
C MET A 23 -9.42 -11.03 -3.36
N LEU A 24 -9.93 -11.08 -2.12
CA LEU A 24 -10.22 -12.34 -1.43
C LEU A 24 -11.20 -13.21 -2.25
N ASP A 25 -12.18 -12.57 -2.89
CA ASP A 25 -13.14 -13.27 -3.75
C ASP A 25 -12.54 -13.67 -5.10
N ALA A 26 -11.96 -12.70 -5.83
CA ALA A 26 -11.42 -12.91 -7.17
C ALA A 26 -10.28 -13.94 -7.21
N ARG A 27 -9.52 -14.08 -6.11
CA ARG A 27 -8.44 -15.08 -6.00
C ARG A 27 -8.89 -16.40 -5.37
N ASP A 28 -10.18 -16.56 -5.10
CA ASP A 28 -10.77 -17.69 -4.36
C ASP A 28 -9.96 -18.05 -3.10
N PHE A 29 -9.63 -17.03 -2.29
CA PHE A 29 -8.87 -17.25 -1.07
C PHE A 29 -9.67 -18.20 -0.14
N PRO A 30 -9.02 -19.19 0.52
CA PRO A 30 -9.70 -20.21 1.30
C PRO A 30 -10.23 -19.67 2.64
N VAL A 31 -11.22 -18.77 2.59
CA VAL A 31 -11.85 -18.17 3.76
C VAL A 31 -12.85 -19.13 4.41
N GLY A 32 -12.87 -19.13 5.74
CA GLY A 32 -13.98 -19.60 6.57
C GLY A 32 -14.98 -18.46 6.74
N GLU A 33 -15.02 -17.88 7.93
CA GLU A 33 -15.76 -16.66 8.20
C GLU A 33 -14.95 -15.39 7.91
N VAL A 34 -15.64 -14.36 7.43
CA VAL A 34 -15.04 -13.07 7.08
C VAL A 34 -15.73 -11.96 7.86
N TYR A 35 -14.93 -11.18 8.57
CA TYR A 35 -15.37 -10.13 9.47
C TYR A 35 -15.00 -8.76 8.91
N ALA A 36 -16.01 -7.91 8.68
CA ALA A 36 -15.82 -6.52 8.28
C ALA A 36 -15.76 -5.63 9.52
N LEU A 37 -14.62 -4.98 9.77
CA LEU A 37 -14.37 -4.16 10.96
C LEU A 37 -14.07 -2.73 10.58
N ALA A 38 -14.65 -1.78 11.30
CA ALA A 38 -14.38 -0.35 11.16
C ALA A 38 -14.61 0.37 12.49
N SER A 39 -14.42 1.70 12.50
CA SER A 39 -14.76 2.51 13.67
C SER A 39 -16.25 2.42 14.02
N SER A 40 -16.60 2.77 15.26
CA SER A 40 -18.00 2.86 15.74
C SER A 40 -18.90 3.72 14.84
N ARG A 41 -18.35 4.75 14.18
CA ARG A 41 -19.09 5.60 13.21
C ARG A 41 -19.58 4.84 11.99
N SER A 42 -18.90 3.77 11.61
CA SER A 42 -19.22 2.94 10.45
C SER A 42 -19.85 1.60 10.82
N ALA A 43 -19.95 1.28 12.12
CA ALA A 43 -20.59 0.07 12.60
C ALA A 43 -22.07 0.03 12.20
N GLY A 44 -22.53 -1.12 11.72
CA GLY A 44 -23.90 -1.30 11.19
C GLY A 44 -24.04 -1.06 9.69
N ALA A 45 -23.07 -0.44 9.02
CA ALA A 45 -23.00 -0.40 7.56
C ALA A 45 -22.91 -1.81 6.95
N ARG A 46 -23.09 -1.92 5.63
CA ARG A 46 -22.98 -3.18 4.90
C ARG A 46 -21.94 -3.07 3.80
N VAL A 47 -21.12 -4.10 3.68
CA VAL A 47 -20.14 -4.25 2.59
C VAL A 47 -20.41 -5.56 1.86
N ALA A 48 -20.28 -5.55 0.53
CA ALA A 48 -20.46 -6.73 -0.28
C ALA A 48 -19.24 -7.66 -0.17
N PHE A 49 -19.48 -8.95 -0.05
CA PHE A 49 -18.46 -9.98 -0.18
C PHE A 49 -19.11 -11.23 -0.77
N ARG A 50 -18.67 -11.68 -1.95
CA ARG A 50 -19.32 -12.75 -2.71
C ARG A 50 -20.80 -12.44 -2.94
N HIS A 51 -21.65 -13.45 -2.83
CA HIS A 51 -23.11 -13.36 -2.92
C HIS A 51 -23.78 -12.89 -1.62
N ARG A 52 -23.03 -12.36 -0.64
CA ARG A 52 -23.58 -11.93 0.67
C ARG A 52 -23.19 -10.50 1.04
N GLN A 53 -23.93 -9.95 1.98
CA GLN A 53 -23.69 -8.62 2.58
C GLN A 53 -23.19 -8.81 4.02
N LEU A 54 -21.98 -8.36 4.31
CA LEU A 54 -21.40 -8.41 5.64
C LEU A 54 -21.81 -7.16 6.42
N LYS A 55 -22.32 -7.36 7.65
CA LYS A 55 -22.54 -6.25 8.58
C LYS A 55 -21.19 -5.81 9.15
N VAL A 56 -20.88 -4.53 9.03
CA VAL A 56 -19.69 -3.93 9.61
C VAL A 56 -19.84 -3.90 11.13
N GLN A 57 -18.85 -4.43 11.84
CA GLN A 57 -18.80 -4.49 13.30
C GLN A 57 -17.84 -3.41 13.85
N ASP A 58 -18.07 -3.01 15.10
CA ASP A 58 -17.19 -2.08 15.80
C ASP A 58 -15.86 -2.77 16.14
N LEU A 59 -14.77 -2.24 15.57
CA LEU A 59 -13.41 -2.72 15.80
C LEU A 59 -13.05 -2.75 17.30
N ALA A 60 -13.52 -1.76 18.08
CA ALA A 60 -13.18 -1.65 19.50
C ALA A 60 -13.70 -2.83 20.33
N GLN A 61 -14.80 -3.44 19.90
CA GLN A 61 -15.51 -4.53 20.57
C GLN A 61 -15.20 -5.91 19.99
N PHE A 62 -14.38 -5.98 18.94
CA PHE A 62 -14.11 -7.23 18.25
C PHE A 62 -13.11 -8.11 19.01
N ASP A 63 -13.41 -9.40 19.10
CA ASP A 63 -12.52 -10.41 19.66
C ASP A 63 -11.64 -11.03 18.55
N PHE A 64 -10.35 -10.67 18.58
CA PHE A 64 -9.38 -11.16 17.60
C PHE A 64 -8.98 -12.63 17.78
N ALA A 65 -9.33 -13.29 18.89
CA ALA A 65 -9.11 -14.73 19.04
C ALA A 65 -9.95 -15.57 18.05
N ARG A 66 -10.95 -14.95 17.43
CA ARG A 66 -11.85 -15.56 16.45
C ARG A 66 -11.26 -15.68 15.05
N VAL A 67 -10.12 -15.06 14.75
CA VAL A 67 -9.56 -14.98 13.40
C VAL A 67 -8.10 -15.38 13.39
N GLN A 68 -7.67 -16.01 12.28
CA GLN A 68 -6.26 -16.36 12.10
C GLN A 68 -5.50 -15.29 11.30
N ILE A 69 -6.20 -14.50 10.48
CA ILE A 69 -5.59 -13.47 9.63
C ILE A 69 -6.36 -12.15 9.77
N GLY A 70 -5.63 -11.05 9.94
CA GLY A 70 -6.16 -9.70 9.98
C GLY A 70 -5.55 -8.84 8.88
N LEU A 71 -6.35 -8.36 7.93
CA LEU A 71 -5.93 -7.41 6.89
C LEU A 71 -6.27 -5.99 7.35
N PHE A 72 -5.24 -5.18 7.61
CA PHE A 72 -5.41 -3.86 8.22
C PHE A 72 -5.18 -2.75 7.21
N SER A 73 -6.14 -1.84 7.08
CA SER A 73 -6.04 -0.64 6.24
C SER A 73 -6.91 0.51 6.77
N ALA A 74 -6.81 0.78 8.07
CA ALA A 74 -7.61 1.81 8.76
C ALA A 74 -6.81 3.05 9.21
N GLY A 75 -5.55 3.18 8.78
CA GLY A 75 -4.66 4.28 9.14
C GLY A 75 -3.69 3.94 10.29
N ALA A 76 -2.55 4.63 10.31
CA ALA A 76 -1.41 4.26 11.16
C ALA A 76 -1.72 4.25 12.66
N SER A 77 -2.55 5.18 13.16
CA SER A 77 -2.93 5.22 14.58
C SER A 77 -3.83 4.05 15.00
N VAL A 78 -4.72 3.61 14.10
CA VAL A 78 -5.55 2.42 14.34
C VAL A 78 -4.67 1.18 14.35
N SER A 79 -3.74 1.06 13.41
CA SER A 79 -2.81 -0.07 13.39
C SER A 79 -1.89 -0.09 14.62
N GLU A 80 -1.44 1.06 15.10
CA GLU A 80 -0.65 1.19 16.33
C GLU A 80 -1.36 0.61 17.55
N GLU A 81 -2.66 0.86 17.68
CA GLU A 81 -3.45 0.34 18.80
C GLU A 81 -3.87 -1.13 18.60
N TYR A 82 -4.39 -1.48 17.43
CA TYR A 82 -5.12 -2.74 17.23
C TYR A 82 -4.27 -3.87 16.68
N ALA A 83 -3.20 -3.61 15.92
CA ALA A 83 -2.38 -4.69 15.37
C ALA A 83 -1.65 -5.48 16.48
N PRO A 84 -1.04 -4.85 17.51
CA PRO A 84 -0.45 -5.59 18.63
C PRO A 84 -1.50 -6.39 19.43
N ARG A 85 -2.71 -5.84 19.60
CA ARG A 85 -3.83 -6.52 20.28
C ARG A 85 -4.27 -7.76 19.51
N ALA A 86 -4.40 -7.66 18.19
CA ALA A 86 -4.74 -8.78 17.32
C ALA A 86 -3.65 -9.85 17.35
N ALA A 87 -2.38 -9.46 17.21
CA ALA A 87 -1.24 -10.35 17.29
C ALA A 87 -1.17 -11.10 18.63
N ALA A 88 -1.38 -10.41 19.75
CA ALA A 88 -1.41 -11.03 21.08
C ALA A 88 -2.56 -12.06 21.24
N ALA A 89 -3.64 -11.93 20.48
CA ALA A 89 -4.75 -12.89 20.43
C ALA A 89 -4.49 -14.09 19.48
N GLY A 90 -3.32 -14.16 18.84
CA GLY A 90 -2.94 -15.24 17.92
C GLY A 90 -3.30 -14.98 16.45
N CYS A 91 -3.79 -13.79 16.11
CA CYS A 91 -4.06 -13.39 14.73
C CYS A 91 -2.78 -12.90 14.04
N VAL A 92 -2.49 -13.39 12.83
CA VAL A 92 -1.40 -12.84 12.02
C VAL A 92 -1.91 -11.61 11.28
N VAL A 93 -1.33 -10.45 11.59
CA VAL A 93 -1.73 -9.17 11.02
C VAL A 93 -0.90 -8.87 9.78
N VAL A 94 -1.57 -8.54 8.66
CA VAL A 94 -0.96 -7.94 7.47
C VAL A 94 -1.39 -6.48 7.42
N ASP A 95 -0.47 -5.57 7.74
CA ASP A 95 -0.75 -4.15 7.93
C ASP A 95 -0.37 -3.29 6.72
N ASN A 96 -1.36 -2.70 6.07
CA ASN A 96 -1.21 -1.77 4.94
C ASN A 96 -1.07 -0.30 5.36
N THR A 97 -0.53 -0.06 6.55
CA THR A 97 -0.18 1.29 7.01
C THR A 97 1.32 1.47 7.09
N SER A 98 1.77 2.70 7.22
CA SER A 98 3.20 3.00 7.38
C SER A 98 3.72 2.73 8.79
N ARG A 99 2.87 2.35 9.76
CA ARG A 99 3.19 2.30 11.19
C ARG A 99 4.37 1.37 11.49
N PHE A 100 4.34 0.15 10.96
CA PHE A 100 5.30 -0.89 11.32
C PHE A 100 6.40 -1.13 10.28
N ARG A 101 6.35 -0.46 9.12
CA ARG A 101 7.24 -0.76 7.98
C ARG A 101 8.72 -0.61 8.30
N ARG A 102 9.07 0.28 9.22
CA ARG A 102 10.46 0.58 9.60
C ARG A 102 10.93 -0.15 10.84
N ASP A 103 10.05 -0.89 11.52
CA ASP A 103 10.42 -1.61 12.74
C ASP A 103 11.32 -2.81 12.35
N PRO A 104 12.49 -3.00 12.98
CA PRO A 104 13.47 -3.99 12.55
C PRO A 104 13.01 -5.45 12.78
N ASP A 105 12.10 -5.65 13.72
CA ASP A 105 11.52 -6.94 14.11
C ASP A 105 10.21 -7.29 13.37
N ILE A 106 9.76 -6.41 12.47
CA ILE A 106 8.57 -6.65 11.64
C ILE A 106 8.99 -6.73 10.16
N PRO A 107 8.70 -7.85 9.47
CA PRO A 107 9.08 -7.99 8.07
C PRO A 107 8.26 -7.06 7.17
N LEU A 108 8.94 -6.46 6.19
CA LEU A 108 8.34 -5.65 5.13
C LEU A 108 8.41 -6.47 3.83
N VAL A 109 7.27 -6.93 3.32
CA VAL A 109 7.24 -8.04 2.35
C VAL A 109 6.61 -7.63 1.02
N VAL A 110 7.32 -7.93 -0.06
CA VAL A 110 6.77 -8.02 -1.42
C VAL A 110 6.97 -9.46 -1.89
N PRO A 111 5.90 -10.25 -2.12
CA PRO A 111 6.02 -11.68 -2.41
C PRO A 111 6.94 -12.04 -3.58
N GLU A 112 6.99 -11.21 -4.61
CA GLU A 112 7.82 -11.40 -5.80
C GLU A 112 9.30 -11.05 -5.56
N VAL A 113 9.64 -10.40 -4.44
CA VAL A 113 10.97 -9.83 -4.19
C VAL A 113 11.66 -10.51 -3.01
N ASN A 114 11.01 -10.56 -1.86
CA ASN A 114 11.58 -11.11 -0.62
C ASN A 114 10.59 -12.04 0.12
N PRO A 115 10.05 -13.09 -0.54
CA PRO A 115 9.06 -13.97 0.07
C PRO A 115 9.57 -14.67 1.33
N HIS A 116 10.89 -14.88 1.45
CA HIS A 116 11.51 -15.49 2.63
C HIS A 116 11.32 -14.65 3.90
N ALA A 117 11.25 -13.32 3.77
CA ALA A 117 11.09 -12.41 4.89
C ALA A 117 9.76 -12.62 5.63
N ILE A 118 8.75 -13.22 4.99
CA ILE A 118 7.46 -13.52 5.63
C ILE A 118 7.65 -14.31 6.93
N ALA A 119 8.65 -15.20 7.01
CA ALA A 119 8.92 -16.03 8.19
C ALA A 119 9.18 -15.21 9.47
N GLY A 120 9.61 -13.95 9.32
CA GLY A 120 9.81 -13.00 10.42
C GLY A 120 8.52 -12.62 11.16
N TYR A 121 7.34 -12.93 10.61
CA TYR A 121 6.05 -12.62 11.26
C TYR A 121 5.93 -13.19 12.68
N ARG A 122 6.68 -14.26 12.98
CA ARG A 122 6.62 -14.97 14.27
C ARG A 122 7.09 -14.12 15.45
N GLU A 123 7.92 -13.10 15.21
CA GLU A 123 8.46 -12.25 16.28
C GLU A 123 7.37 -11.39 16.92
N ARG A 124 6.51 -10.78 16.09
CA ARG A 124 5.50 -9.82 16.55
C ARG A 124 4.07 -10.16 16.17
N GLY A 125 3.85 -11.23 15.40
CA GLY A 125 2.56 -11.57 14.80
C GLY A 125 2.10 -10.60 13.71
N ILE A 126 3.00 -9.74 13.20
CA ILE A 126 2.70 -8.65 12.27
C ILE A 126 3.62 -8.77 11.05
N ILE A 127 3.05 -8.56 9.86
CA ILE A 127 3.73 -8.38 8.59
C ILE A 127 3.33 -7.01 8.06
N ALA A 128 4.30 -6.19 7.68
CA ALA A 128 4.03 -4.89 7.08
C ALA A 128 3.91 -5.02 5.55
N ASN A 129 2.84 -4.46 4.98
CA ASN A 129 2.68 -4.27 3.54
C ASN A 129 3.31 -2.92 3.15
N PRO A 130 4.17 -2.87 2.12
CA PRO A 130 4.89 -1.64 1.74
C PRO A 130 4.01 -0.55 1.11
N ASN A 131 4.64 0.59 0.82
CA ASN A 131 4.09 1.71 0.09
C ASN A 131 3.78 1.29 -1.35
N CYS A 132 2.65 1.78 -1.88
CA CYS A 132 2.18 1.44 -3.23
C CYS A 132 3.21 1.74 -4.33
N SER A 133 3.89 2.88 -4.26
CA SER A 133 4.94 3.28 -5.20
C SER A 133 6.16 2.37 -5.07
N THR A 134 6.59 2.08 -3.83
CA THR A 134 7.70 1.14 -3.61
C THR A 134 7.41 -0.24 -4.19
N ILE A 135 6.20 -0.79 -3.97
CA ILE A 135 5.83 -2.15 -4.45
C ILE A 135 6.03 -2.27 -5.95
N GLN A 136 5.40 -1.39 -6.75
CA GLN A 136 5.50 -1.47 -8.20
C GLN A 136 6.95 -1.31 -8.69
N MET A 137 7.72 -0.43 -8.05
CA MET A 137 9.11 -0.18 -8.40
C MET A 137 9.96 -1.43 -8.14
N VAL A 138 9.90 -2.01 -6.94
CA VAL A 138 10.76 -3.14 -6.60
C VAL A 138 10.38 -4.42 -7.34
N VAL A 139 9.10 -4.63 -7.66
CA VAL A 139 8.67 -5.77 -8.50
C VAL A 139 9.31 -5.68 -9.89
N ALA A 140 9.27 -4.49 -10.51
CA ALA A 140 9.89 -4.29 -11.82
C ALA A 140 11.42 -4.35 -11.76
N LEU A 141 12.04 -3.83 -10.70
CA LEU A 141 13.50 -3.74 -10.61
C LEU A 141 14.16 -5.04 -10.15
N LYS A 142 13.47 -5.90 -9.39
CA LYS A 142 14.04 -7.13 -8.83
C LYS A 142 14.73 -8.04 -9.86
N PRO A 143 14.12 -8.42 -11.01
CA PRO A 143 14.81 -9.29 -11.96
C PRO A 143 16.08 -8.67 -12.55
N ILE A 144 16.12 -7.34 -12.70
CA ILE A 144 17.33 -6.63 -13.16
C ILE A 144 18.38 -6.57 -12.04
N TYR A 145 17.94 -6.28 -10.82
CA TYR A 145 18.77 -6.26 -9.62
C TYR A 145 19.47 -7.60 -9.39
N ASP A 146 18.76 -8.72 -9.54
CA ASP A 146 19.35 -10.06 -9.37
C ASP A 146 20.34 -10.41 -10.47
N ALA A 147 20.15 -9.91 -11.70
CA ALA A 147 21.00 -10.22 -12.83
C ALA A 147 22.32 -9.43 -12.84
N VAL A 148 22.27 -8.13 -12.54
CA VAL A 148 23.41 -7.21 -12.73
C VAL A 148 23.61 -6.21 -11.59
N GLY A 149 22.80 -6.28 -10.53
CA GLY A 149 22.78 -5.32 -9.44
C GLY A 149 22.30 -3.92 -9.87
N ILE A 150 21.85 -3.14 -8.88
CA ILE A 150 21.54 -1.71 -9.08
C ILE A 150 22.30 -0.91 -8.02
N GLU A 151 23.05 0.10 -8.46
CA GLU A 151 23.77 1.01 -7.58
C GLU A 151 22.89 2.22 -7.22
N ARG A 152 22.20 2.79 -8.22
CA ARG A 152 21.43 4.02 -8.05
C ARG A 152 20.12 3.99 -8.82
N ILE A 153 19.08 4.53 -8.21
CA ILE A 153 17.73 4.70 -8.76
C ILE A 153 17.39 6.19 -8.69
N ASN A 154 17.02 6.79 -9.82
CA ASN A 154 16.29 8.06 -9.85
C ASN A 154 14.86 7.76 -10.26
N VAL A 155 13.90 8.25 -9.49
CA VAL A 155 12.49 8.01 -9.77
C VAL A 155 11.69 9.29 -9.63
N ALA A 156 10.87 9.59 -10.63
CA ALA A 156 9.85 10.62 -10.55
C ALA A 156 8.47 9.95 -10.60
N THR A 157 7.67 10.15 -9.56
CA THR A 157 6.35 9.53 -9.45
C THR A 157 5.26 10.45 -9.98
N TYR A 158 4.23 9.83 -10.54
CA TYR A 158 2.99 10.44 -11.02
C TYR A 158 1.85 9.72 -10.30
N GLN A 159 1.64 10.10 -9.04
CA GLN A 159 0.70 9.39 -8.17
C GLN A 159 -0.72 9.95 -8.33
N ALA A 160 -1.68 9.09 -8.63
CA ALA A 160 -3.11 9.40 -8.68
C ALA A 160 -3.71 9.81 -7.32
N VAL A 161 -4.83 10.54 -7.33
CA VAL A 161 -5.52 11.01 -6.12
C VAL A 161 -6.09 9.88 -5.24
N SER A 162 -6.33 8.68 -5.80
CA SER A 162 -6.75 7.50 -5.02
C SER A 162 -5.80 7.16 -3.88
N GLY A 163 -4.51 7.51 -3.98
CA GLY A 163 -3.53 7.29 -2.91
C GLY A 163 -3.83 8.10 -1.63
N THR A 164 -4.62 9.18 -1.73
CA THR A 164 -5.10 9.96 -0.58
C THR A 164 -6.47 9.46 -0.07
N GLY A 165 -7.16 8.64 -0.84
CA GLY A 165 -8.45 8.05 -0.48
C GLY A 165 -9.65 8.67 -1.20
N LYS A 166 -10.85 8.25 -0.78
CA LYS A 166 -12.12 8.55 -1.46
C LYS A 166 -12.43 10.04 -1.57
N GLU A 167 -12.17 10.80 -0.51
CA GLU A 167 -12.43 12.25 -0.49
C GLU A 167 -11.59 12.98 -1.56
N ALA A 168 -10.36 12.53 -1.83
CA ALA A 168 -9.51 13.11 -2.86
C ALA A 168 -9.99 12.80 -4.28
N ILE A 169 -10.56 11.61 -4.49
CA ILE A 169 -11.21 11.22 -5.75
C ILE A 169 -12.41 12.12 -6.02
N GLU A 170 -13.25 12.33 -4.99
CA GLU A 170 -14.41 13.23 -5.06
C GLU A 170 -13.99 14.69 -5.29
N GLU A 171 -12.90 15.15 -4.65
CA GLU A 171 -12.35 16.49 -4.86
C GLU A 171 -11.87 16.69 -6.30
N LEU A 172 -11.10 15.76 -6.87
CA LEU A 172 -10.66 15.85 -8.26
C LEU A 172 -11.85 15.92 -9.23
N ALA A 173 -12.84 15.05 -9.04
CA ALA A 173 -14.05 15.04 -9.88
C ALA A 173 -14.83 16.36 -9.74
N GLY A 174 -15.03 16.84 -8.52
CA GLY A 174 -15.75 18.07 -8.23
C GLY A 174 -15.06 19.32 -8.76
N GLN A 175 -13.74 19.45 -8.56
CA GLN A 175 -12.96 20.57 -9.10
C GLN A 175 -12.99 20.56 -10.63
N SER A 176 -12.81 19.40 -11.27
CA SER A 176 -12.82 19.27 -12.74
C SER A 176 -14.17 19.68 -13.33
N ALA A 177 -15.27 19.17 -12.76
CA ALA A 177 -16.62 19.52 -13.22
C ALA A 177 -16.91 21.02 -13.09
N ARG A 178 -16.49 21.65 -11.98
CA ARG A 178 -16.73 23.09 -11.76
C ARG A 178 -15.94 23.96 -12.75
N LEU A 179 -14.66 23.66 -12.97
CA LEU A 179 -13.82 24.40 -13.92
C LEU A 179 -14.34 24.30 -15.35
N LEU A 180 -14.76 23.11 -15.79
CA LEU A 180 -15.34 22.90 -17.12
C LEU A 180 -16.68 23.63 -17.32
N ASN A 181 -17.32 24.08 -16.24
CA ASN A 181 -18.55 24.87 -16.26
C ASN A 181 -18.32 26.36 -15.90
N GLY A 182 -17.07 26.84 -15.90
CA GLY A 182 -16.74 28.23 -15.59
C GLY A 182 -17.02 28.63 -14.13
N LYS A 183 -17.13 27.67 -13.22
CA LYS A 183 -17.37 27.89 -11.79
C LYS A 183 -16.07 27.87 -11.00
N SER A 184 -16.03 28.61 -9.89
CA SER A 184 -14.92 28.56 -8.94
C SER A 184 -14.82 27.19 -8.28
N ILE A 185 -13.61 26.82 -7.85
CA ILE A 185 -13.31 25.57 -7.13
C ILE A 185 -13.17 25.80 -5.63
N GLU A 186 -13.27 24.71 -4.87
CA GLU A 186 -12.85 24.63 -3.48
C GLU A 186 -11.80 23.52 -3.34
N SER A 187 -10.77 23.77 -2.53
CA SER A 187 -9.75 22.77 -2.16
C SER A 187 -9.88 22.48 -0.68
N ARG A 188 -10.19 21.23 -0.34
CA ARG A 188 -10.46 20.77 1.04
C ARG A 188 -9.45 19.70 1.47
N VAL A 189 -9.17 18.76 0.57
CA VAL A 189 -8.24 17.64 0.78
C VAL A 189 -6.82 18.08 0.47
N TYR A 190 -6.61 18.74 -0.66
CA TYR A 190 -5.30 19.26 -1.03
C TYR A 190 -5.18 20.76 -0.69
N PRO A 191 -3.97 21.26 -0.36
CA PRO A 191 -3.77 22.68 -0.05
C PRO A 191 -3.90 23.61 -1.27
N ARG A 192 -3.95 23.03 -2.48
CA ARG A 192 -4.02 23.70 -3.77
C ARG A 192 -4.90 22.89 -4.72
N GLN A 193 -5.39 23.53 -5.77
CA GLN A 193 -6.16 22.90 -6.84
C GLN A 193 -5.40 21.68 -7.40
N ILE A 194 -6.08 20.54 -7.49
CA ILE A 194 -5.54 19.34 -8.14
C ILE A 194 -6.06 19.19 -9.57
N ALA A 195 -7.31 19.57 -9.87
CA ALA A 195 -7.83 19.47 -11.23
C ALA A 195 -6.97 20.25 -12.23
N PHE A 196 -6.54 19.59 -13.31
CA PHE A 196 -5.66 20.15 -14.34
C PHE A 196 -4.32 20.72 -13.79
N ASN A 197 -3.83 20.21 -12.66
CA ASN A 197 -2.62 20.69 -12.02
C ASN A 197 -1.78 19.53 -11.47
N VAL A 198 -0.51 19.78 -11.14
CA VAL A 198 0.40 18.82 -10.50
C VAL A 198 0.95 19.41 -9.20
N LEU A 199 1.04 18.59 -8.15
CA LEU A 199 1.52 19.03 -6.83
C LEU A 199 2.79 18.24 -6.45
N PRO A 200 3.98 18.87 -6.42
CA PRO A 200 5.23 18.21 -6.03
C PRO A 200 5.36 18.14 -4.50
N HIS A 201 4.31 17.63 -3.84
CA HIS A 201 4.23 17.51 -2.40
C HIS A 201 3.22 16.40 -2.06
N ILE A 202 3.75 15.27 -1.62
CA ILE A 202 2.96 14.16 -1.11
C ILE A 202 3.45 13.83 0.29
N ASP A 203 2.49 13.74 1.22
CA ASP A 203 2.80 13.56 2.64
C ASP A 203 3.45 14.83 3.23
N VAL A 204 4.24 14.73 4.31
CA VAL A 204 4.87 15.88 5.00
C VAL A 204 6.34 16.06 4.61
N PHE A 205 6.84 17.30 4.59
CA PHE A 205 8.28 17.56 4.49
C PHE A 205 9.05 17.08 5.72
N LEU A 206 10.29 16.64 5.49
CA LEU A 206 11.27 16.23 6.50
C LEU A 206 12.44 17.22 6.52
N GLU A 207 13.28 17.15 7.55
CA GLU A 207 14.40 18.09 7.76
C GLU A 207 15.44 18.08 6.62
N ASN A 208 15.57 16.96 5.91
CA ASN A 208 16.48 16.82 4.77
C ASN A 208 15.94 17.40 3.46
N GLY A 209 14.75 18.03 3.48
CA GLY A 209 14.11 18.64 2.32
C GLY A 209 13.25 17.70 1.47
N TYR A 210 13.37 16.38 1.66
CA TYR A 210 12.46 15.42 1.03
C TYR A 210 11.13 15.38 1.78
N THR A 211 10.11 14.93 1.08
CA THR A 211 8.83 14.52 1.67
C THR A 211 8.94 13.13 2.28
N ARG A 212 7.99 12.80 3.17
CA ARG A 212 7.90 11.47 3.77
C ARG A 212 7.55 10.40 2.73
N GLU A 213 6.81 10.74 1.68
CA GLU A 213 6.53 9.80 0.58
C GLU A 213 7.80 9.45 -0.20
N GLU A 214 8.62 10.45 -0.50
CA GLU A 214 9.95 10.26 -1.10
C GLU A 214 10.83 9.38 -0.21
N MET A 215 10.90 9.65 1.08
CA MET A 215 11.73 8.84 1.97
C MET A 215 11.20 7.41 2.18
N LYS A 216 9.89 7.14 2.01
CA LYS A 216 9.37 5.75 1.98
C LYS A 216 9.98 4.97 0.81
N LEU A 217 10.08 5.56 -0.38
CA LEU A 217 10.75 4.91 -1.52
C LEU A 217 12.20 4.56 -1.19
N VAL A 218 12.92 5.42 -0.46
CA VAL A 218 14.30 5.14 -0.03
C VAL A 218 14.37 4.02 1.01
N TRP A 219 13.69 4.20 2.14
CA TRP A 219 13.81 3.28 3.29
C TRP A 219 13.23 1.90 2.99
N GLU A 220 12.07 1.87 2.33
CA GLU A 220 11.38 0.61 2.06
C GLU A 220 12.10 -0.19 0.98
N THR A 221 12.65 0.45 -0.06
CA THR A 221 13.46 -0.24 -1.09
C THR A 221 14.67 -0.94 -0.46
N ARG A 222 15.41 -0.24 0.40
CA ARG A 222 16.57 -0.82 1.11
C ARG A 222 16.21 -2.02 1.96
N LYS A 223 15.12 -1.89 2.74
CA LYS A 223 14.64 -2.99 3.61
C LYS A 223 14.13 -4.18 2.81
N ILE A 224 13.43 -3.96 1.69
CA ILE A 224 12.86 -5.03 0.86
C ILE A 224 13.94 -5.76 0.05
N LEU A 225 14.89 -5.01 -0.52
CA LEU A 225 16.02 -5.59 -1.28
C LEU A 225 17.14 -6.11 -0.37
N GLU A 226 17.06 -5.84 0.93
CA GLU A 226 18.09 -6.21 1.92
C GLU A 226 19.47 -5.63 1.57
N ASP A 227 19.48 -4.44 0.97
CA ASP A 227 20.68 -3.72 0.51
C ASP A 227 20.61 -2.25 0.94
N ASP A 228 21.39 -1.88 1.95
CA ASP A 228 21.51 -0.49 2.43
C ASP A 228 22.39 0.38 1.52
N SER A 229 23.17 -0.23 0.62
CA SER A 229 24.08 0.49 -0.27
C SER A 229 23.38 1.10 -1.49
N ILE A 230 22.19 0.61 -1.85
CA ILE A 230 21.42 1.15 -2.96
C ILE A 230 21.05 2.61 -2.69
N GLN A 231 21.34 3.47 -3.67
CA GLN A 231 21.00 4.88 -3.62
C GLN A 231 19.67 5.11 -4.32
N VAL A 232 18.72 5.74 -3.63
CA VAL A 232 17.40 6.08 -4.21
C VAL A 232 17.22 7.58 -4.12
N ASN A 233 16.96 8.21 -5.26
CA ASN A 233 16.70 9.64 -5.42
C ASN A 233 15.28 9.85 -5.99
N PRO A 234 14.26 9.94 -5.11
CA PRO A 234 12.87 10.07 -5.54
C PRO A 234 12.39 11.53 -5.59
N THR A 235 11.47 11.80 -6.51
CA THR A 235 10.61 12.98 -6.51
C THR A 235 9.16 12.52 -6.58
N ALA A 236 8.35 12.88 -5.57
CA ALA A 236 6.95 12.44 -5.49
C ALA A 236 5.96 13.54 -5.91
N VAL A 237 5.19 13.29 -6.97
CA VAL A 237 4.25 14.28 -7.53
C VAL A 237 2.84 13.72 -7.60
N ARG A 238 1.87 14.48 -7.06
CA ARG A 238 0.45 14.19 -7.20
C ARG A 238 -0.04 14.73 -8.54
N VAL A 239 -0.73 13.88 -9.30
CA VAL A 239 -1.26 14.21 -10.63
C VAL A 239 -2.79 14.06 -10.67
N PRO A 240 -3.50 14.71 -11.62
CA PRO A 240 -4.95 14.70 -11.70
C PRO A 240 -5.48 13.43 -12.37
N VAL A 241 -5.05 12.28 -11.87
CA VAL A 241 -5.45 10.95 -12.31
C VAL A 241 -6.24 10.29 -11.19
N PHE A 242 -7.32 9.58 -11.51
CA PHE A 242 -8.17 8.95 -10.49
C PHE A 242 -7.51 7.76 -9.83
N TYR A 243 -7.02 6.79 -10.61
CA TYR A 243 -6.46 5.52 -10.13
C TYR A 243 -5.18 5.18 -10.89
N GLY A 244 -4.31 4.42 -10.23
CA GLY A 244 -3.02 3.98 -10.78
C GLY A 244 -1.90 4.96 -10.49
N HIS A 245 -0.71 4.45 -10.22
CA HIS A 245 0.50 5.26 -10.12
C HIS A 245 1.38 4.97 -11.33
N SER A 246 2.16 5.95 -11.74
CA SER A 246 3.16 5.79 -12.79
C SER A 246 4.47 6.36 -12.31
N GLU A 247 5.57 5.81 -12.81
CA GLU A 247 6.91 6.19 -12.37
C GLU A 247 7.83 6.24 -13.59
N ALA A 248 8.58 7.34 -13.72
CA ALA A 248 9.73 7.39 -14.60
C ALA A 248 10.95 6.98 -13.80
N VAL A 249 11.52 5.80 -14.11
CA VAL A 249 12.61 5.18 -13.35
C VAL A 249 13.87 5.12 -14.21
N HIS A 250 14.94 5.75 -13.75
CA HIS A 250 16.28 5.66 -14.35
C HIS A 250 17.22 4.97 -13.37
N ILE A 251 17.85 3.88 -13.80
CA ILE A 251 18.74 3.08 -12.96
C ILE A 251 20.18 3.10 -13.49
N GLU A 252 21.12 3.01 -12.57
CA GLU A 252 22.54 2.76 -12.82
C GLU A 252 22.84 1.38 -12.25
N THR A 253 23.16 0.42 -13.12
CA THR A 253 23.43 -0.98 -12.77
C THR A 253 24.90 -1.19 -12.45
N ARG A 254 25.22 -2.20 -11.62
CA ARG A 254 26.62 -2.50 -11.25
C ARG A 254 27.38 -3.12 -12.41
N ASP A 255 26.74 -4.07 -13.09
CA ASP A 255 27.22 -4.65 -14.35
C ASP A 255 26.41 -4.10 -15.53
N LYS A 256 27.03 -4.09 -16.72
CA LYS A 256 26.36 -3.63 -17.94
C LYS A 256 25.26 -4.60 -18.35
N ILE A 257 24.11 -4.04 -18.70
CA ILE A 257 22.99 -4.77 -19.31
C ILE A 257 22.42 -3.96 -20.49
N SER A 258 22.00 -4.64 -21.54
CA SER A 258 21.27 -4.02 -22.64
C SER A 258 19.78 -3.89 -22.32
N ALA A 259 19.11 -2.94 -22.97
CA ALA A 259 17.66 -2.82 -22.87
C ALA A 259 16.90 -4.03 -23.46
N ALA A 260 17.55 -4.84 -24.30
CA ALA A 260 16.97 -6.09 -24.81
C ALA A 260 16.97 -7.16 -23.73
N GLU A 261 18.12 -7.41 -23.09
CA GLU A 261 18.25 -8.36 -21.98
C GLU A 261 17.35 -7.97 -20.80
N ALA A 262 17.29 -6.68 -20.45
CA ALA A 262 16.39 -6.21 -19.39
C ALA A 262 14.91 -6.50 -19.72
N ARG A 263 14.50 -6.38 -20.99
CA ARG A 263 13.13 -6.72 -21.42
C ARG A 263 12.85 -8.21 -21.33
N GLU A 264 13.82 -9.05 -21.67
CA GLU A 264 13.70 -10.50 -21.54
C GLU A 264 13.53 -10.91 -20.07
N LEU A 265 14.33 -10.33 -19.17
CA LEU A 265 14.21 -10.54 -17.72
C LEU A 265 12.82 -10.14 -17.19
N LEU A 266 12.33 -8.95 -17.59
CA LEU A 266 11.01 -8.47 -17.18
C LEU A 266 9.88 -9.36 -17.72
N ALA A 267 9.96 -9.82 -18.98
CA ALA A 267 8.95 -10.67 -19.59
C ALA A 267 8.87 -12.07 -18.94
N ALA A 268 9.98 -12.55 -18.37
CA ALA A 268 10.05 -13.83 -17.68
C ALA A 268 9.70 -13.75 -16.19
N ALA A 269 9.73 -12.55 -15.59
CA ALA A 269 9.46 -12.36 -14.17
C ALA A 269 7.97 -12.58 -13.83
N PRO A 270 7.64 -13.13 -12.64
CA PRO A 270 6.26 -13.23 -12.19
C PRO A 270 5.69 -11.85 -11.84
N GLY A 271 4.45 -11.57 -12.26
CA GLY A 271 3.75 -10.30 -11.98
C GLY A 271 2.94 -9.81 -13.15
#